data_AF-A0A950Y9A5-F1
#
_entry.id   AF-A0A950Y9A5-F1
#
_cell.length_a   1.000
_cell.length_b   1.000
_cell.length_c   1.000
_cell.angle_alpha   90.00
_cell.angle_beta   90.00
_cell.angle_gamma   90.00
#
_symmetry.space_group_name_H-M   'P 1'
#
loop_
_entity.id
_entity.type
_entity.pdbx_description
1 polymer ?
#
loop_
_entity_poly.entity_id
_entity_poly.type
_entity_poly.pdbx_seq_one_letter_code
_entity_poly.pdbx_strand_id
1 'polypeptide(L)'
;YPRTSADLSGHVQALPADDSVPTLPDWRYFHTPGHAPGHVSLYRAEDKVLLPGDAFCTTKQESFLAVAKQTPELHGPPAYYTPDWEAARASVQQLAKLCPRTIAPGHGLPMCGDEVADQLQRLAINFDHFAVPEHRKYVHKTAVGE
;
A
#
# COMPACT_ATOMS: atom_id res chain seq x y z
N TYR A 1 -20.37 13.01 -8.81
CA TYR A 1 -18.90 13.19 -8.82
C TYR A 1 -18.55 14.31 -9.79
N PRO A 2 -17.58 15.20 -9.50
CA PRO A 2 -17.19 16.25 -10.45
C PRO A 2 -16.71 15.61 -11.76
N ARG A 3 -17.11 16.20 -12.89
CA ARG A 3 -16.88 15.66 -14.25
C ARG A 3 -15.61 16.18 -14.91
N THR A 4 -14.84 17.01 -14.20
CA THR A 4 -13.64 17.70 -14.71
C THR A 4 -12.54 17.62 -13.67
N SER A 5 -11.30 17.39 -14.12
CA SER A 5 -10.11 17.50 -13.28
C SER A 5 -9.93 18.94 -12.82
N ALA A 6 -9.49 19.13 -11.58
CA ALA A 6 -8.99 20.42 -11.13
C ALA A 6 -7.63 20.69 -11.80
N ASP A 7 -7.40 21.92 -12.25
CA ASP A 7 -6.06 22.38 -12.60
C ASP A 7 -5.28 22.61 -11.30
N LEU A 8 -4.24 21.80 -11.10
CA LEU A 8 -3.37 21.86 -9.93
C LEU A 8 -2.03 22.55 -10.25
N SER A 9 -1.88 23.10 -11.46
CA SER A 9 -0.66 23.82 -11.86
C SER A 9 -0.39 25.00 -10.92
N GLY A 10 0.87 25.16 -10.50
CA GLY A 10 1.26 26.19 -9.52
C GLY A 10 0.79 25.93 -8.08
N HIS A 11 -0.01 24.89 -7.83
CA HIS A 11 -0.53 24.51 -6.51
C HIS A 11 0.08 23.21 -5.96
N VAL A 12 0.91 22.53 -6.74
CA VAL A 12 1.61 21.32 -6.34
C VAL A 12 3.12 21.55 -6.33
N GLN A 13 3.78 20.95 -5.35
CA GLN A 13 5.23 20.94 -5.23
C GLN A 13 5.70 19.49 -5.21
N ALA A 14 6.74 19.20 -5.99
CA ALA A 14 7.38 17.88 -5.93
C ALA A 14 8.00 17.66 -4.54
N LEU A 15 7.95 16.42 -4.06
CA LEU A 15 8.66 16.03 -2.86
C LEU A 15 10.19 16.16 -3.10
N PRO A 16 10.97 16.65 -2.12
CA PRO A 16 12.42 16.76 -2.25
C PRO A 16 13.09 15.39 -2.40
N ALA A 17 14.22 15.30 -3.10
CA ALA A 17 14.89 14.02 -3.37
C ALA A 17 15.60 13.37 -2.16
N ASP A 18 15.49 13.96 -0.97
CA ASP A 18 16.13 13.50 0.27
C ASP A 18 15.18 12.71 1.19
N ASP A 19 14.06 12.24 0.65
CA ASP A 19 12.97 11.54 1.34
C ASP A 19 12.22 12.36 2.39
N SER A 20 12.48 13.67 2.53
CA SER A 20 11.81 14.53 3.50
C SER A 20 10.40 14.95 3.07
N VAL A 21 9.56 15.30 4.04
CA VAL A 21 8.25 15.90 3.80
C VAL A 21 8.27 17.35 4.33
N PRO A 22 8.22 18.38 3.46
CA PRO A 22 8.48 19.78 3.85
C PRO A 22 7.66 20.32 5.03
N THR A 23 6.42 19.86 5.20
CA THR A 23 5.49 20.34 6.24
C THR A 23 5.29 19.36 7.39
N LEU A 24 5.94 18.20 7.34
CA LEU A 24 5.82 17.14 8.34
C LEU A 24 7.22 16.74 8.81
N PRO A 25 7.81 17.48 9.78
CA PRO A 25 9.09 17.11 10.35
C PRO A 25 9.01 15.69 10.95
N ASP A 26 10.14 14.98 10.94
CA ASP A 26 10.30 13.58 11.41
C ASP A 26 9.59 12.52 10.55
N TRP A 27 8.79 12.94 9.57
CA TRP A 27 8.23 12.05 8.56
C TRP A 27 9.15 11.95 7.35
N ARG A 28 9.28 10.73 6.85
CA ARG A 28 9.91 10.44 5.57
C ARG A 28 8.89 9.85 4.62
N TYR A 29 8.97 10.20 3.35
CA TYR A 29 8.21 9.52 2.32
C TYR A 29 9.01 8.35 1.73
N PHE A 30 8.28 7.37 1.23
CA PHE A 30 8.82 6.22 0.51
C PHE A 30 8.04 6.11 -0.80
N HIS A 31 8.74 6.18 -1.93
CA HIS A 31 8.13 5.88 -3.22
C HIS A 31 7.67 4.42 -3.22
N THR A 32 6.38 4.23 -3.45
CA THR A 32 5.71 2.93 -3.33
C THR A 32 4.79 2.70 -4.52
N PRO A 33 5.35 2.57 -5.75
CA PRO A 33 4.58 2.36 -6.96
C PRO A 33 3.85 1.02 -6.96
N GLY A 34 2.93 0.86 -7.90
CA GLY A 34 2.17 -0.37 -8.11
C GLY A 34 0.68 -0.11 -8.20
N HIS A 35 0.10 0.47 -7.15
CA HIS A 35 -1.28 0.97 -7.17
C HIS A 35 -1.40 2.22 -8.08
N ALA A 36 -0.42 3.13 -8.00
CA ALA A 36 -0.26 4.20 -8.97
C ALA A 36 1.24 4.48 -9.19
N PRO A 37 1.66 4.94 -10.38
CA PRO A 37 3.08 5.19 -10.66
C PRO A 37 3.75 6.18 -9.69
N GLY A 38 3.02 7.23 -9.27
CA GLY A 38 3.50 8.26 -8.35
C GLY A 38 3.15 8.04 -6.88
N HIS A 39 2.67 6.83 -6.51
CA HIS A 39 2.21 6.56 -5.14
C HIS A 39 3.37 6.63 -4.12
N VAL A 40 3.10 7.20 -2.94
CA VAL A 40 4.05 7.30 -1.82
C VAL A 40 3.41 6.85 -0.52
N SER A 41 4.23 6.37 0.40
CA SER A 41 3.85 6.05 1.78
C SER A 41 4.65 6.94 2.73
N LEU A 42 4.10 7.31 3.88
CA LEU A 42 4.79 8.15 4.87
C LEU A 42 5.11 7.34 6.12
N TYR A 43 6.29 7.53 6.69
CA TYR A 43 6.70 6.86 7.91
C TYR A 43 7.39 7.81 8.87
N ARG A 44 7.04 7.71 10.15
CA ARG A 44 7.70 8.40 11.25
C ARG A 44 8.42 7.39 12.13
N ALA A 45 9.74 7.54 12.22
CA ALA A 45 10.60 6.57 12.89
C ALA A 45 10.47 6.61 14.42
N GLU A 46 10.20 7.78 14.99
CA GLU A 46 10.13 8.01 16.44
C GLU A 46 9.15 7.05 17.14
N ASP A 47 7.96 6.87 16.56
CA ASP A 47 6.89 6.04 17.09
C ASP A 47 6.48 4.89 16.15
N LYS A 48 7.26 4.66 15.09
CA LYS A 48 7.06 3.60 14.08
C LYS A 48 5.68 3.62 13.45
N VAL A 49 5.15 4.80 13.17
CA VAL A 49 3.85 4.99 12.49
C VAL A 49 4.06 4.99 10.98
N LEU A 50 3.31 4.15 10.28
CA LEU A 50 3.28 4.07 8.82
C LEU A 50 1.90 4.46 8.27
N LEU A 51 1.88 5.39 7.33
CA LEU A 51 0.73 5.74 6.50
C LEU A 51 0.98 5.17 5.10
N PRO A 52 0.51 3.95 4.80
CA PRO A 52 0.86 3.25 3.56
C PRO A 52 0.02 3.69 2.35
N GLY A 53 -0.93 4.63 2.53
CA GLY A 53 -1.90 4.95 1.49
C GLY A 53 -2.63 3.69 1.03
N ASP A 54 -2.58 3.42 -0.27
CA ASP A 54 -3.19 2.25 -0.91
C ASP A 54 -2.16 1.19 -1.31
N ALA A 55 -0.93 1.23 -0.77
CA ALA A 55 0.06 0.17 -0.97
C ALA A 55 -0.42 -1.18 -0.42
N PHE A 56 -1.22 -1.16 0.65
CA PHE A 56 -1.94 -2.29 1.24
C PHE A 56 -3.11 -1.76 2.09
N CYS A 57 -4.05 -2.62 2.46
CA CYS A 57 -5.27 -2.24 3.20
C CYS A 57 -5.55 -3.18 4.37
N THR A 58 -6.43 -2.76 5.29
CA THR A 58 -6.88 -3.58 6.44
C THR A 58 -8.32 -4.06 6.31
N THR A 59 -8.87 -3.95 5.09
CA THR A 59 -10.20 -4.47 4.75
C THR A 59 -10.17 -5.21 3.42
N LYS A 60 -10.97 -6.27 3.32
CA LYS A 60 -11.21 -6.97 2.06
C LYS A 60 -12.36 -6.29 1.33
N GLN A 61 -12.05 -5.50 0.30
CA GLN A 61 -13.04 -4.72 -0.45
C GLN A 61 -14.15 -5.59 -1.09
N GLU A 62 -13.88 -6.88 -1.37
CA GLU A 62 -14.86 -7.82 -1.94
C GLU A 62 -15.83 -8.46 -0.93
N SER A 63 -15.69 -8.17 0.37
CA SER A 63 -16.58 -8.75 1.38
C SER A 63 -17.14 -7.70 2.31
N PHE A 64 -18.27 -7.12 1.92
CA PHE A 64 -19.22 -6.50 2.86
C PHE A 64 -19.63 -7.46 4.01
N LEU A 65 -19.38 -8.78 3.88
CA LEU A 65 -19.62 -9.81 4.90
C LEU A 65 -18.43 -10.15 5.83
N ALA A 66 -17.20 -9.65 5.61
CA ALA A 66 -16.05 -10.04 6.46
C ALA A 66 -16.03 -9.37 7.85
N VAL A 67 -17.03 -8.55 8.17
CA VAL A 67 -17.24 -7.91 9.47
C VAL A 67 -17.33 -8.92 10.63
N ALA A 68 -17.55 -10.21 10.34
CA ALA A 68 -17.70 -11.26 11.35
C ALA A 68 -16.37 -11.79 11.95
N LYS A 69 -15.20 -11.54 11.35
CA LYS A 69 -13.90 -11.98 11.90
C LYS A 69 -13.26 -10.85 12.70
N GLN A 70 -13.06 -11.08 14.00
CA GLN A 70 -12.56 -10.08 14.96
C GLN A 70 -11.06 -9.77 14.86
N THR A 71 -10.30 -10.45 14.00
CA THR A 71 -8.88 -10.15 13.77
C THR A 71 -8.72 -9.29 12.51
N PRO A 72 -8.28 -8.03 12.64
CA PRO A 72 -7.86 -7.24 11.49
C PRO A 72 -6.72 -7.97 10.76
N GLU A 73 -6.89 -8.21 9.47
CA GLU A 73 -5.89 -8.86 8.61
C GLU A 73 -5.41 -7.84 7.57
N LEU A 74 -4.12 -7.91 7.22
CA LEU A 74 -3.58 -7.12 6.12
C LEU A 74 -3.84 -7.77 4.77
N HIS A 75 -4.31 -6.96 3.84
CA HIS A 75 -4.60 -7.31 2.46
C HIS A 75 -3.72 -6.50 1.52
N GLY A 76 -3.53 -7.00 0.30
CA GLY A 76 -2.86 -6.24 -0.76
C GLY A 76 -3.56 -4.94 -1.15
N PRO A 77 -2.99 -4.19 -2.11
CA PRO A 77 -3.61 -2.95 -2.60
C PRO A 77 -4.98 -3.23 -3.24
N PRO A 78 -5.85 -2.21 -3.37
CA PRO A 78 -7.13 -2.34 -4.05
C PRO A 78 -6.97 -2.88 -5.48
N ALA A 79 -7.51 -4.07 -5.75
CA ALA A 79 -7.23 -4.80 -6.98
C ALA A 79 -7.77 -4.13 -8.27
N TYR A 80 -8.88 -3.40 -8.18
CA TYR A 80 -9.51 -2.75 -9.34
C TYR A 80 -8.67 -1.62 -9.94
N TYR A 81 -7.71 -1.07 -9.18
CA TYR A 81 -6.89 0.06 -9.59
C TYR A 81 -5.38 -0.21 -9.47
N THR A 82 -4.96 -1.47 -9.29
CA THR A 82 -3.54 -1.82 -9.22
C THR A 82 -3.04 -2.32 -10.59
N PRO A 83 -2.38 -1.48 -11.41
CA PRO A 83 -1.86 -1.86 -12.72
C PRO A 83 -0.59 -2.70 -12.65
N ASP A 84 0.27 -2.49 -11.66
CA ASP A 84 1.60 -3.12 -11.57
C ASP A 84 1.75 -3.86 -10.23
N TRP A 85 1.59 -5.18 -10.30
CA TRP A 85 1.63 -6.06 -9.12
C TRP A 85 3.05 -6.35 -8.66
N GLU A 86 4.04 -6.31 -9.55
CA GLU A 86 5.45 -6.53 -9.20
C GLU A 86 5.99 -5.32 -8.44
N ALA A 87 5.71 -4.11 -8.93
CA ALA A 87 6.01 -2.88 -8.20
C ALA A 87 5.26 -2.82 -6.87
N ALA A 88 3.97 -3.20 -6.83
CA ALA A 88 3.21 -3.24 -5.59
C ALA A 88 3.83 -4.21 -4.56
N ARG A 89 4.25 -5.40 -5.01
CA ARG A 89 4.97 -6.36 -4.17
C ARG A 89 6.25 -5.75 -3.60
N ALA A 90 7.09 -5.16 -4.45
CA ALA A 90 8.34 -4.54 -4.04
C ALA A 90 8.11 -3.42 -3.02
N SER A 91 7.07 -2.61 -3.24
CA SER A 91 6.62 -1.57 -2.31
C SER A 91 6.24 -2.14 -0.95
N VAL A 92 5.41 -3.18 -0.89
CA VAL A 92 5.03 -3.81 0.39
C VAL A 92 6.24 -4.42 1.08
N GLN A 93 7.15 -5.07 0.35
CA GLN A 93 8.38 -5.62 0.91
C GLN A 93 9.31 -4.54 1.47
N GLN A 94 9.39 -3.37 0.83
CA GLN A 94 10.14 -2.23 1.34
C GLN A 94 9.52 -1.70 2.63
N LEU A 95 8.20 -1.54 2.69
CA LEU A 95 7.50 -1.07 3.89
C LEU A 95 7.60 -2.06 5.06
N ALA A 96 7.59 -3.37 4.78
CA ALA A 96 7.73 -4.39 5.81
C ALA A 96 9.07 -4.31 6.56
N LYS A 97 10.14 -3.87 5.89
CA LYS A 97 11.47 -3.67 6.50
C LYS A 97 11.49 -2.54 7.55
N LEU A 98 10.49 -1.66 7.56
CA LEU A 98 10.37 -0.57 8.54
C LEU A 98 9.87 -1.06 9.91
N CYS A 99 9.37 -2.30 9.98
CA CYS A 99 8.81 -2.92 11.19
C CYS A 99 7.87 -1.96 11.95
N PRO A 100 6.81 -1.44 11.30
CA PRO A 100 5.91 -0.48 11.91
C PRO A 100 5.17 -1.09 13.11
N ARG A 101 4.86 -0.25 14.09
CA ARG A 101 4.00 -0.61 15.23
C ARG A 101 2.56 -0.15 15.04
N THR A 102 2.38 0.90 14.25
CA THR A 102 1.07 1.45 13.92
C THR A 102 0.99 1.66 12.41
N ILE A 103 -0.15 1.28 11.82
CA ILE A 103 -0.47 1.52 10.42
C ILE A 103 -1.84 2.18 10.29
N ALA A 104 -1.98 3.15 9.39
CA ALA A 104 -3.26 3.75 9.04
C ALA A 104 -3.42 3.83 7.51
N PRO A 105 -3.99 2.79 6.88
CA PRO A 105 -4.14 2.72 5.41
C PRO A 105 -5.24 3.64 4.89
N GLY A 106 -5.23 3.90 3.58
CA GLY A 106 -6.29 4.64 2.87
C GLY A 106 -7.64 3.93 2.90
N HIS A 107 -7.63 2.59 3.02
CA HIS A 107 -8.84 1.78 3.16
C HIS A 107 -8.77 0.81 4.35
N GLY A 108 -9.84 0.80 5.14
CA GLY A 108 -9.97 -0.02 6.35
C GLY A 108 -9.74 0.79 7.62
N LEU A 109 -9.57 0.10 8.75
CA LEU A 109 -9.29 0.73 10.03
C LEU A 109 -7.79 0.75 10.33
N PRO A 110 -7.28 1.77 11.05
CA PRO A 110 -5.93 1.72 11.59
C PRO A 110 -5.71 0.48 12.46
N MET A 111 -4.49 -0.05 12.45
CA MET A 111 -4.05 -1.13 13.33
C MET A 111 -2.83 -0.68 14.13
N CYS A 112 -2.78 -1.08 15.39
CA CYS A 112 -1.68 -0.79 16.30
C CYS A 112 -1.45 -2.03 17.18
N GLY A 113 -0.20 -2.37 17.41
CA GLY A 113 0.16 -3.54 18.21
C GLY A 113 1.51 -4.11 17.79
N ASP A 114 2.03 -5.01 18.61
CA ASP A 114 3.33 -5.62 18.36
C ASP A 114 3.25 -6.63 17.18
N GLU A 115 2.03 -7.11 16.87
CA GLU A 115 1.75 -8.02 15.76
C GLU A 115 1.75 -7.32 14.39
N VAL A 116 1.72 -5.99 14.33
CA VAL A 116 1.61 -5.24 13.06
C VAL A 116 2.78 -5.55 12.14
N ALA A 117 4.00 -5.56 12.68
CA ALA A 117 5.20 -5.87 11.92
C ALA A 117 5.15 -7.30 11.34
N ASP A 118 4.76 -8.28 12.14
CA ASP A 118 4.66 -9.69 11.73
C ASP A 118 3.59 -9.90 10.66
N GLN A 119 2.44 -9.24 10.80
CA GLN A 119 1.38 -9.30 9.79
C GLN A 119 1.84 -8.69 8.47
N LEU A 120 2.56 -7.55 8.51
CA LEU A 120 3.06 -6.91 7.29
C LEU A 120 4.15 -7.75 6.63
N GLN A 121 5.01 -8.39 7.42
CA GLN A 121 5.98 -9.36 6.91
C GLN A 121 5.30 -10.56 6.26
N ARG A 122 4.24 -11.09 6.88
CA ARG A 122 3.46 -12.19 6.31
C ARG A 122 2.86 -11.81 4.96
N LEU A 123 2.31 -10.61 4.84
CA LEU A 123 1.80 -10.08 3.57
C LEU A 123 2.93 -9.95 2.54
N ALA A 124 4.08 -9.39 2.92
CA ALA A 124 5.22 -9.20 2.03
C ALA A 124 5.79 -10.52 1.48
N ILE A 125 5.88 -11.55 2.33
CA ILE A 125 6.37 -12.89 1.96
C ILE A 125 5.37 -13.61 1.05
N ASN A 126 4.07 -13.50 1.36
CA ASN A 126 3.02 -14.25 0.68
C ASN A 126 2.19 -13.37 -0.27
N PHE A 127 2.79 -12.31 -0.82
CA PHE A 127 2.07 -11.25 -1.52
C PHE A 127 1.19 -11.79 -2.65
N ASP A 128 1.69 -12.72 -3.48
CA ASP A 128 0.90 -13.22 -4.62
C ASP A 128 -0.31 -14.02 -4.15
N HIS A 129 -0.19 -14.68 -3.00
CA HIS A 129 -1.29 -15.46 -2.44
C HIS A 129 -2.40 -14.55 -1.92
N PHE A 130 -2.04 -13.49 -1.18
CA PHE A 130 -3.00 -12.62 -0.50
C PHE A 130 -3.49 -11.42 -1.32
N ALA A 131 -2.66 -10.88 -2.22
CA ALA A 131 -2.91 -9.61 -2.91
C ALA A 131 -3.38 -9.78 -4.35
N VAL A 132 -2.81 -10.73 -5.10
CA VAL A 132 -3.06 -10.85 -6.54
C VAL A 132 -4.36 -11.65 -6.76
N PRO A 133 -5.36 -11.12 -7.50
CA PRO A 133 -6.59 -11.84 -7.79
C PRO A 133 -6.33 -13.12 -8.59
N GLU A 134 -7.07 -14.19 -8.30
CA GLU A 134 -6.89 -15.50 -8.95
C GLU A 134 -6.97 -15.43 -10.47
N HIS A 135 -7.91 -14.66 -11.02
CA HIS A 135 -8.10 -14.50 -12.46
C HIS A 135 -6.94 -13.77 -13.16
N ARG A 136 -6.05 -13.07 -12.43
CA ARG A 136 -4.85 -12.44 -13.00
C ARG A 136 -3.59 -13.33 -12.89
N LYS A 137 -3.56 -14.30 -11.97
CA LYS A 137 -2.43 -15.26 -11.84
C LYS A 137 -2.24 -16.10 -13.11
N TYR A 138 -3.30 -16.28 -13.90
CA TYR A 138 -3.28 -17.09 -15.12
C TYR A 138 -3.05 -16.30 -16.42
N VAL A 139 -3.01 -14.97 -16.39
CA VAL A 139 -2.84 -14.15 -17.61
C VAL A 139 -1.37 -14.07 -18.04
N HIS A 140 -0.41 -14.40 -17.15
CA HIS A 140 1.02 -14.42 -17.47
C HIS A 140 1.56 -15.77 -17.96
N LYS A 141 0.70 -16.75 -18.25
CA LYS A 141 1.14 -18.01 -18.89
C LYS A 141 0.58 -18.08 -20.31
N THR A 142 1.42 -17.73 -21.30
CA THR A 142 1.34 -17.83 -22.78
C THR A 142 1.50 -16.42 -23.42
N ALA A 143 2.45 -16.11 -24.31
CA ALA A 143 3.19 -16.93 -25.26
C ALA A 143 4.71 -16.62 -25.27
N VAL A 144 5.51 -17.68 -25.34
CA VAL A 144 6.86 -17.64 -25.92
C VAL A 144 6.64 -17.58 -27.43
N GLY A 145 7.30 -16.63 -28.09
CA GLY A 145 7.19 -16.42 -29.54
C GLY A 145 7.79 -17.56 -30.36
N GLU A 146 7.26 -17.71 -31.56
CA GLU A 146 8.00 -18.16 -32.76
C GLU A 146 8.27 -16.94 -33.65
#